data_AF-A0A6M3KB85-F1
#
_entry.id   AF-A0A6M3KB85-F1
#
_cell.length_a   1.000
_cell.length_b   1.000
_cell.length_c   1.000
_cell.angle_alpha   90.00
_cell.angle_beta   90.00
_cell.angle_gamma   90.00
#
_symmetry.space_group_name_H-M   'P 1'
#
loop_
_entity.id
_entity.type
_entity.pdbx_description
1 polymer ?
#
loop_
_entity_poly.entity_id
_entity_poly.type
_entity_poly.pdbx_seq_one_letter_code
_entity_poly.pdbx_strand_id
1 'polypeptide(L)'
;MGNAKFFSLILSIVIVVAGAIYFLEDHFFTVVDAQQMKTQIEKESVQTFKVFQQQMQQQQLENVKDKKVIIDKELKRSPEDTYLNIRSEELDREQKRLEEQLRK
;
A
#
# COMPACT_ATOMS: atom_id res chain seq x y z
N MET A 1 -16.09 10.19 67.63
CA MET A 1 -16.33 9.27 66.50
C MET A 1 -16.54 9.95 65.13
N GLY A 2 -16.28 11.27 64.97
CA GLY A 2 -16.51 12.00 63.70
C GLY A 2 -15.33 11.99 62.70
N ASN A 3 -14.09 12.09 63.19
CA ASN A 3 -12.94 12.37 62.30
C ASN A 3 -12.45 11.14 61.50
N ALA A 4 -12.57 9.92 62.03
CA ALA A 4 -12.11 8.71 61.35
C ALA A 4 -12.95 8.38 60.09
N LYS A 5 -14.25 8.68 60.12
CA LYS A 5 -15.14 8.48 58.96
C LYS A 5 -14.84 9.49 57.84
N PHE A 6 -14.46 10.71 58.20
CA PHE A 6 -14.12 11.76 57.23
C PHE A 6 -12.78 11.48 56.53
N PHE A 7 -11.77 11.04 57.28
CA PHE A 7 -10.49 10.59 56.70
C PHE A 7 -10.65 9.36 55.79
N SER A 8 -11.48 8.40 56.19
CA SER A 8 -11.80 7.22 55.37
C SER A 8 -12.49 7.60 54.05
N LEU A 9 -13.39 8.60 54.07
CA LEU A 9 -14.10 9.08 52.89
C LEU A 9 -13.18 9.84 51.92
N ILE A 10 -12.28 10.67 52.44
CA ILE A 10 -11.32 11.40 51.60
C ILE A 10 -10.33 10.43 50.97
N LEU A 11 -9.85 9.44 51.73
CA LEU A 11 -8.90 8.45 51.22
C LEU A 11 -9.50 7.61 50.07
N SER A 12 -10.76 7.21 50.16
CA SER A 12 -11.43 6.47 49.09
C SER A 12 -11.64 7.32 47.84
N ILE A 13 -11.96 8.61 47.97
CA ILE A 13 -12.08 9.53 46.84
C ILE A 13 -10.72 9.69 46.13
N VAL A 14 -9.63 9.85 46.88
CA VAL A 14 -8.29 9.98 46.30
C VAL A 14 -7.90 8.72 45.51
N ILE A 15 -8.21 7.53 46.01
CA ILE A 15 -7.90 6.26 45.32
C ILE A 15 -8.71 6.14 44.02
N VAL A 16 -10.01 6.46 44.05
CA VAL A 16 -10.86 6.40 42.86
C VAL A 16 -10.40 7.39 41.79
N VAL A 17 -10.04 8.62 42.19
CA VAL A 17 -9.54 9.64 41.26
C VAL A 17 -8.19 9.24 40.69
N ALA A 18 -7.26 8.75 41.51
CA ALA A 18 -5.95 8.28 41.04
C ALA A 18 -6.09 7.09 40.07
N GLY A 19 -6.96 6.13 40.38
CA GLY A 19 -7.24 5.00 39.49
C GLY A 19 -7.90 5.42 38.18
N ALA A 20 -8.81 6.40 38.20
CA ALA A 20 -9.45 6.92 36.99
C ALA A 20 -8.46 7.66 36.08
N ILE A 21 -7.52 8.43 36.66
CA ILE A 21 -6.45 9.09 35.92
C ILE A 21 -5.54 8.06 35.25
N TYR A 22 -5.12 7.04 36.01
CA TYR A 22 -4.26 5.97 35.49
C TYR A 22 -4.94 5.17 34.36
N PHE A 23 -6.22 4.85 34.53
CA PHE A 23 -7.01 4.16 33.50
C PHE A 23 -7.18 4.99 32.23
N LEU A 24 -7.36 6.31 32.36
CA LEU A 24 -7.43 7.22 31.22
C LEU A 24 -6.09 7.30 30.50
N GLU A 25 -4.97 7.49 31.21
CA GLU A 25 -3.64 7.55 30.58
C GLU A 25 -3.32 6.27 29.79
N ASP A 26 -3.55 5.09 30.39
CA ASP A 26 -3.21 3.80 29.78
C ASP A 26 -4.06 3.54 28.50
N HIS A 27 -5.35 3.88 28.54
CA HIS A 27 -6.22 3.77 27.37
C HIS A 27 -5.90 4.80 26.28
N PHE A 28 -5.61 6.05 26.66
CA PHE A 28 -5.23 7.09 25.69
C PHE A 28 -3.92 6.75 24.98
N PHE A 29 -2.90 6.28 25.73
CA PHE A 29 -1.64 5.84 25.14
C PHE A 29 -1.83 4.64 24.20
N THR A 30 -2.59 3.62 24.63
CA THR A 30 -2.86 2.43 23.80
C THR A 30 -3.58 2.80 22.48
N VAL A 31 -4.52 3.74 22.52
CA VAL A 31 -5.25 4.19 21.31
C VAL A 31 -4.35 5.02 20.39
N VAL A 32 -3.49 5.88 20.95
CA VAL A 32 -2.52 6.68 20.17
C VAL A 32 -1.50 5.76 19.49
N ASP A 33 -0.93 4.80 20.21
CA ASP A 33 0.02 3.83 19.66
C ASP A 33 -0.62 2.97 18.57
N ALA A 34 -1.85 2.50 18.78
CA ALA A 34 -2.60 1.76 17.76
C ALA A 34 -2.89 2.61 16.50
N GLN A 35 -3.20 3.89 16.65
CA GLN A 35 -3.37 4.81 15.52
C GLN A 35 -2.05 5.03 14.77
N GLN A 36 -0.94 5.22 15.49
CA GLN A 36 0.38 5.37 14.89
C GLN A 36 0.82 4.10 14.15
N MET A 37 0.61 2.92 14.74
CA MET A 37 0.88 1.64 14.08
C MET A 37 0.03 1.47 12.82
N LYS A 38 -1.26 1.80 12.87
CA LYS A 38 -2.14 1.77 11.70
C LYS A 38 -1.61 2.68 10.58
N THR A 39 -1.21 3.91 10.89
CA THR A 39 -0.64 4.84 9.91
C THR A 39 0.69 4.34 9.34
N GLN A 40 1.54 3.70 10.15
CA GLN A 40 2.79 3.09 9.67
C GLN A 40 2.51 1.93 8.72
N ILE A 41 1.61 1.02 9.10
CA ILE A 41 1.19 -0.11 8.27
C ILE A 41 0.60 0.39 6.96
N GLU A 42 -0.30 1.39 6.99
CA GLU A 42 -0.86 1.97 5.76
C GLU A 42 0.23 2.54 4.84
N LYS A 43 1.21 3.25 5.39
CA LYS A 43 2.36 3.77 4.61
C LYS A 43 3.20 2.66 3.99
N GLU A 44 3.57 1.64 4.77
CA GLU A 44 4.34 0.50 4.29
C GLU A 44 3.58 -0.32 3.25
N SER A 45 2.27 -0.49 3.44
CA SER A 45 1.37 -1.18 2.51
C SER A 45 1.30 -0.45 1.18
N VAL A 46 1.13 0.88 1.20
CA VAL A 46 1.11 1.70 -0.02
C VAL A 46 2.44 1.66 -0.73
N GLN A 47 3.55 1.71 0.01
CA GLN A 47 4.90 1.61 -0.58
C GLN A 47 5.11 0.25 -1.25
N THR A 48 4.74 -0.83 -0.57
CA THR A 48 4.85 -2.20 -1.09
C THR A 48 3.98 -2.38 -2.33
N PHE A 49 2.74 -1.88 -2.30
CA PHE A 49 1.83 -1.94 -3.44
C PHE A 49 2.37 -1.17 -4.64
N LYS A 50 2.98 0.01 -4.44
CA LYS A 50 3.63 0.77 -5.52
C LYS A 50 4.79 0.00 -6.15
N VAL A 51 5.65 -0.61 -5.34
CA VAL A 51 6.77 -1.44 -5.83
C VAL A 51 6.24 -2.63 -6.63
N PHE A 52 5.23 -3.33 -6.10
CA PHE A 52 4.59 -4.44 -6.80
C PHE A 52 3.95 -4.00 -8.12
N GLN A 53 3.27 -2.85 -8.13
CA GLN A 53 2.68 -2.29 -9.34
C GLN A 53 3.74 -1.97 -10.40
N GLN A 54 4.89 -1.40 -10.01
CA GLN A 54 6.01 -1.16 -10.92
C GLN A 54 6.59 -2.47 -11.48
N GLN A 55 6.78 -3.49 -10.63
CA GLN A 55 7.25 -4.81 -11.07
C GLN A 55 6.30 -5.46 -12.08
N MET A 56 4.99 -5.40 -11.82
CA MET A 56 3.96 -5.89 -12.74
C MET A 56 3.99 -5.16 -14.08
N GLN A 57 4.15 -3.84 -14.07
CA GLN A 57 4.27 -3.04 -15.30
C GLN A 57 5.55 -3.39 -16.10
N GLN A 58 6.68 -3.62 -15.41
CA GLN A 58 7.90 -4.10 -16.05
C GLN A 58 7.72 -5.48 -16.68
N GLN A 59 7.09 -6.41 -15.96
CA GLN A 59 6.82 -7.74 -16.50
C GLN A 59 5.86 -7.70 -17.71
N GLN A 60 4.85 -6.82 -17.68
CA GLN A 60 3.98 -6.58 -18.83
C GLN A 60 4.76 -6.06 -20.03
N LEU A 61 5.69 -5.11 -19.81
CA LEU A 61 6.53 -4.58 -20.87
C LEU A 61 7.40 -5.68 -21.51
N GLU A 62 8.05 -6.52 -20.72
CA GLU A 62 8.85 -7.63 -21.24
C GLU A 62 7.98 -8.62 -22.04
N ASN A 63 6.79 -8.98 -21.55
CA ASN A 63 5.86 -9.83 -22.28
C ASN A 63 5.44 -9.22 -23.63
N VAL A 64 5.26 -7.91 -23.72
CA VAL A 64 4.92 -7.21 -24.97
C VAL A 64 6.11 -7.25 -25.94
N LYS A 65 7.34 -7.01 -25.45
CA LYS A 65 8.57 -7.10 -26.25
C LYS A 65 8.75 -8.51 -26.82
N ASP A 66 8.60 -9.54 -26.00
CA ASP A 66 8.73 -10.93 -26.43
C ASP A 66 7.72 -11.28 -27.53
N LYS A 67 6.46 -10.87 -27.36
CA LYS A 67 5.42 -11.05 -28.38
C LYS A 67 5.77 -10.31 -29.67
N LYS A 68 6.28 -9.09 -29.58
CA LYS A 68 6.66 -8.30 -30.74
C LYS A 68 7.80 -8.97 -31.51
N VAL A 69 8.82 -9.49 -30.83
CA VAL A 69 9.91 -10.24 -31.48
C VAL A 69 9.38 -11.44 -32.27
N ILE A 70 8.40 -12.15 -31.73
CA ILE A 70 7.76 -13.29 -32.41
C ILE A 70 7.00 -12.81 -33.65
N ILE A 71 6.16 -11.78 -33.52
CA ILE A 71 5.36 -11.23 -34.62
C ILE A 71 6.27 -10.68 -35.72
N ASP A 72 7.30 -9.91 -35.37
CA ASP A 72 8.26 -9.34 -36.32
C ASP A 72 9.04 -10.43 -37.07
N LYS A 73 9.32 -11.56 -36.40
CA LYS A 73 9.95 -12.72 -37.04
C LYS A 73 9.02 -13.40 -38.05
N GLU A 74 7.73 -13.52 -37.75
CA GLU A 74 6.75 -14.07 -38.69
C GLU A 74 6.47 -13.08 -39.85
N LEU A 75 6.43 -11.77 -39.59
CA LEU A 75 6.32 -10.74 -40.63
C LEU A 75 7.49 -10.78 -41.61
N LYS A 76 8.70 -11.08 -41.16
CA LYS A 76 9.84 -11.28 -42.07
C LYS A 76 9.64 -12.44 -43.04
N ARG A 77 8.83 -13.44 -42.67
CA ARG A 77 8.49 -14.58 -43.53
C ARG A 77 7.28 -14.29 -44.41
N SER A 78 6.33 -13.50 -43.91
CA SER A 78 5.09 -13.12 -44.59
C SER A 78 4.87 -11.60 -44.51
N PRO A 79 5.60 -10.78 -45.32
CA PRO A 79 5.58 -9.32 -45.17
C PRO A 79 4.22 -8.68 -45.49
N GLU A 80 3.44 -9.33 -46.36
CA GLU A 80 2.13 -8.84 -46.81
C GLU A 80 0.98 -9.30 -45.91
N ASP A 81 1.28 -9.98 -44.79
CA ASP A 81 0.25 -10.40 -43.84
C ASP A 81 -0.31 -9.18 -43.09
N THR A 82 -1.49 -8.73 -43.53
CA THR A 82 -2.20 -7.59 -42.94
C THR A 82 -2.46 -7.77 -41.44
N TYR A 83 -2.78 -8.99 -40.99
CA TYR A 83 -3.06 -9.25 -39.58
C TYR A 83 -1.79 -9.08 -38.75
N LEU A 84 -0.68 -9.67 -39.19
CA LEU A 84 0.59 -9.55 -38.47
C LEU A 84 1.10 -8.10 -38.44
N ASN A 85 0.90 -7.33 -39.51
CA ASN A 85 1.29 -5.92 -39.58
C ASN A 85 0.50 -5.09 -38.56
N ILE A 86 -0.84 -5.22 -38.55
CA ILE A 86 -1.70 -4.55 -37.56
C ILE A 86 -1.28 -4.95 -36.15
N ARG A 87 -1.00 -6.24 -35.93
CA ARG A 87 -0.62 -6.75 -34.62
C ARG A 87 0.73 -6.21 -34.14
N SER A 88 1.71 -6.06 -35.04
CA SER A 88 2.99 -5.45 -34.71
C SER A 88 2.83 -3.97 -34.31
N GLU A 89 2.00 -3.21 -35.04
CA GLU A 89 1.70 -1.82 -34.71
C GLU A 89 0.95 -1.66 -33.38
N GLU A 90 0.03 -2.57 -33.05
CA GLU A 90 -0.63 -2.60 -31.74
C GLU A 90 0.37 -2.85 -30.61
N LEU A 91 1.25 -3.83 -30.77
CA LEU A 91 2.29 -4.15 -29.79
C LEU A 91 3.30 -3.00 -29.64
N ASP A 92 3.63 -2.30 -30.72
CA ASP A 92 4.50 -1.11 -30.66
C ASP A 92 3.86 0.03 -29.87
N ARG A 93 2.57 0.29 -30.08
CA ARG A 93 1.81 1.29 -29.31
C ARG A 93 1.70 0.89 -27.84
N GLU A 94 1.44 -0.38 -27.56
CA GLU A 94 1.36 -0.90 -26.20
C GLU A 94 2.71 -0.81 -25.47
N GLN A 95 3.80 -1.18 -26.15
CA GLN A 95 5.17 -1.06 -25.64
C GLN A 95 5.48 0.39 -25.26
N LYS A 96 5.26 1.34 -26.18
CA LYS A 96 5.49 2.78 -25.93
C LYS A 96 4.67 3.30 -24.75
N ARG A 97 3.41 2.89 -24.64
CA ARG A 97 2.54 3.27 -23.51
C ARG A 97 3.08 2.76 -22.18
N LEU A 98 3.53 1.51 -22.12
CA LEU A 98 4.11 0.92 -20.91
C LEU A 98 5.46 1.55 -20.55
N GLU A 99 6.31 1.83 -21.53
CA GLU A 99 7.57 2.56 -21.33
C GLU A 99 7.34 3.97 -20.80
N GLU A 100 6.33 4.69 -21.28
CA GLU A 100 5.98 6.02 -20.77
C GLU A 100 5.42 5.95 -19.34
N GLN A 101 4.63 4.93 -19.02
CA GLN A 101 4.12 4.71 -17.66
C GLN A 101 5.24 4.41 -16.66
N LEU A 102 6.29 3.70 -17.07
CA LEU A 102 7.44 3.38 -16.22
C LEU A 102 8.44 4.54 -16.06
N ARG A 103 8.38 5.57 -16.90
CA ARG A 103 9.23 6.78 -16.81
C ARG A 103 8.71 7.83 -15.84
N LYS A 104 7.43 7.77 -15.47
CA LYS A 104 6.77 8.70 -14.54
C LYS A 104 6.86 8.18 -13.11
#